data_AF-A0A0P8WCT2-F1
#
_entry.id   AF-A0A0P8WCT2-F1
#
_cell.length_a   1.000
_cell.length_b   1.000
_cell.length_c   1.000
_cell.angle_alpha   90.00
_cell.angle_beta   90.00
_cell.angle_gamma   90.00
#
_symmetry.space_group_name_H-M   'P 1'
#
loop_
_entity.id
_entity.type
_entity.pdbx_description
1 polymer ?
#
loop_
_entity_poly.entity_id
_entity_poly.type
_entity_poly.pdbx_seq_one_letter_code
_entity_poly.pdbx_strand_id
1 'polypeptide(L)'
;MAKYIKNPVAIDAMEYSIGLEDGFDEVEEAVKFGLDLDNYINPYNSPKIPYIKTLEGKHYISRGDYIITGVDGERYPCRRSIFLKTYTLLSR
;
A
#
# COMPACT_ATOMS: atom_id res chain seq x y z
N MET A 1 5.91 -32.83 -4.98
CA MET A 1 5.32 -31.48 -5.12
C MET A 1 6.10 -30.72 -6.17
N ALA A 2 5.42 -30.04 -7.10
CA ALA A 2 6.08 -29.20 -8.10
C ALA A 2 6.48 -27.85 -7.48
N LYS A 3 7.63 -27.30 -7.89
CA LYS A 3 8.10 -25.97 -7.51
C LYS A 3 7.97 -25.04 -8.70
N TYR A 4 7.53 -23.82 -8.48
CA TYR A 4 7.33 -22.80 -9.50
C TYR A 4 8.07 -21.53 -9.10
N ILE A 5 8.49 -20.73 -10.10
CA ILE A 5 9.04 -19.39 -9.91
C ILE A 5 8.01 -18.36 -10.36
N LYS A 6 7.90 -17.23 -9.65
CA LYS A 6 7.05 -16.11 -10.10
C LYS A 6 7.69 -15.48 -11.34
N ASN A 7 6.88 -15.22 -12.38
CA ASN A 7 7.38 -14.50 -13.55
C ASN A 7 7.86 -13.10 -13.15
N PRO A 8 9.01 -12.62 -13.66
CA PRO A 8 9.47 -11.27 -13.42
C PRO A 8 8.61 -10.31 -14.25
N VAL A 9 7.81 -9.48 -13.58
CA VAL A 9 6.93 -8.50 -14.23
C VAL A 9 7.24 -7.12 -13.69
N ALA A 10 7.39 -6.14 -14.59
CA ALA A 10 7.53 -4.75 -14.22
C ALA A 10 6.20 -4.23 -13.66
N ILE A 11 6.28 -3.35 -12.67
CA ILE A 11 5.13 -2.73 -12.00
C ILE A 11 5.33 -1.24 -11.95
N ASP A 12 4.23 -0.49 -11.86
CA ASP A 12 4.26 0.92 -11.52
C ASP A 12 4.12 1.08 -10.01
N ALA A 13 4.93 1.96 -9.43
CA ALA A 13 4.83 2.27 -8.03
C ALA A 13 5.23 3.72 -7.75
N MET A 14 4.53 4.33 -6.81
CA MET A 14 4.81 5.69 -6.35
C MET A 14 4.80 5.71 -4.83
N GLU A 15 5.77 6.40 -4.23
CA GLU A 15 5.67 6.72 -2.80
C GLU A 15 4.39 7.53 -2.55
N TYR A 16 3.67 7.17 -1.49
CA TYR A 16 2.37 7.74 -1.21
C TYR A 16 2.44 9.25 -1.02
N SER A 17 1.54 9.94 -1.71
CA SER A 17 1.21 11.33 -1.56
C SER A 17 -0.31 11.47 -1.66
N ILE A 18 -0.85 12.54 -1.08
CA ILE A 18 -2.29 12.77 -1.05
C ILE A 18 -2.86 12.82 -2.48
N GLY A 19 -4.01 12.16 -2.67
CA GLY A 19 -4.65 11.95 -3.97
C GLY A 19 -4.36 10.58 -4.61
N LEU A 20 -3.51 9.74 -4.00
CA LEU A 20 -3.29 8.37 -4.43
C LEU A 20 -4.23 7.37 -3.72
N GLU A 21 -4.83 7.73 -2.60
CA GLU A 21 -5.79 6.92 -1.88
C GLU A 21 -7.14 6.79 -2.63
N ASP A 22 -7.89 5.72 -2.34
CA ASP A 22 -9.26 5.54 -2.87
C ASP A 22 -10.32 6.17 -1.95
N GLY A 23 -9.91 6.57 -0.74
CA GLY A 23 -10.78 7.17 0.26
C GLY A 23 -10.10 7.32 1.62
N PHE A 24 -10.88 7.82 2.57
CA PHE A 24 -10.47 8.04 3.95
C PHE A 24 -11.53 7.51 4.90
N ASP A 25 -11.07 6.96 6.02
CA ASP A 25 -11.91 6.61 7.15
C ASP A 25 -11.51 7.40 8.40
N GLU A 26 -12.41 7.43 9.38
CA GLU A 26 -12.06 7.88 10.74
C GLU A 26 -11.31 6.77 11.48
N VAL A 27 -10.54 7.16 12.50
CA VAL A 27 -9.69 6.23 13.28
C VAL A 27 -10.45 5.01 13.79
N GLU A 28 -11.64 5.22 14.36
CA GLU A 28 -12.45 4.13 14.94
C GLU A 28 -12.84 3.09 13.88
N GLU A 29 -13.22 3.55 12.69
CA GLU A 29 -13.57 2.68 11.57
C GLU A 29 -12.33 1.95 11.08
N ALA A 30 -11.20 2.65 10.95
CA ALA A 30 -9.95 2.02 10.51
C ALA A 30 -9.52 0.87 11.44
N VAL A 31 -9.63 1.05 12.75
CA VAL A 31 -9.35 0.02 13.75
C VAL A 31 -10.31 -1.17 13.62
N LYS A 32 -11.61 -0.94 13.42
CA LYS A 32 -12.59 -2.01 13.19
C LYS A 32 -12.25 -2.87 11.97
N PHE A 33 -11.67 -2.26 10.95
CA PHE A 33 -11.22 -2.92 9.72
C PHE A 33 -9.75 -3.40 9.78
N GLY A 34 -9.15 -3.43 10.97
CA GLY A 34 -7.86 -4.10 11.20
C GLY A 34 -6.64 -3.19 11.12
N LEU A 35 -6.79 -1.86 11.21
CA LEU A 35 -5.64 -0.98 11.39
C LEU A 35 -4.96 -1.24 12.73
N ASP A 36 -3.65 -1.53 12.67
CA ASP A 36 -2.78 -1.59 13.84
C ASP A 36 -2.29 -0.17 14.21
N LEU A 37 -2.95 0.43 15.21
CA LEU A 37 -2.64 1.79 15.66
C LEU A 37 -1.25 1.94 16.26
N ASP A 38 -0.71 0.89 16.91
CA ASP A 38 0.58 0.98 17.60
C ASP A 38 1.73 1.13 16.60
N ASN A 39 1.56 0.58 15.40
CA ASN A 39 2.55 0.65 14.31
C ASN A 39 2.13 1.60 13.17
N TYR A 40 0.98 2.25 13.27
CA TYR A 40 0.49 3.15 12.24
C TYR A 40 1.17 4.52 12.33
N ILE A 41 1.76 4.95 11.22
CA ILE A 41 2.33 6.28 11.10
C ILE A 41 1.46 7.06 10.14
N ASN A 42 0.72 8.05 10.66
CA ASN A 42 -0.18 8.83 9.83
C ASN A 42 0.59 9.58 8.71
N PRO A 43 0.29 9.31 7.43
CA PRO A 43 0.93 10.02 6.33
C PRO A 43 0.49 11.50 6.28
N TYR A 44 -0.59 11.86 6.97
CA TYR A 44 -1.15 13.20 6.97
C TYR A 44 -1.35 13.72 8.41
N ASN A 45 -1.25 15.03 8.64
CA ASN A 45 -1.53 15.62 9.95
C ASN A 45 -3.05 15.84 10.13
N SER A 46 -3.85 14.77 10.08
CA SER A 46 -5.31 14.78 10.20
C SER A 46 -5.82 13.52 10.89
N PRO A 47 -6.98 13.56 11.56
CA PRO A 47 -7.61 12.35 12.11
C PRO A 47 -8.01 11.31 11.05
N LYS A 48 -8.03 11.67 9.76
CA LYS A 48 -8.43 10.78 8.68
C LYS A 48 -7.32 9.79 8.30
N ILE A 49 -7.72 8.54 8.08
CA ILE A 49 -6.85 7.42 7.71
C ILE A 49 -7.09 7.07 6.24
N PRO A 50 -6.11 7.30 5.34
CA PRO A 50 -6.25 6.94 3.93
C PRO A 50 -6.15 5.44 3.70
N TYR A 51 -6.85 4.93 2.68
CA TYR A 51 -6.81 3.52 2.31
C TYR A 51 -6.86 3.30 0.78
N ILE A 52 -6.43 2.10 0.37
CA ILE A 52 -6.70 1.53 -0.96
C ILE A 52 -7.75 0.44 -0.82
N LYS A 53 -8.69 0.34 -1.77
CA LYS A 53 -9.63 -0.78 -1.88
C LYS A 53 -8.94 -1.92 -2.63
N THR A 54 -8.53 -2.95 -1.90
CA THR A 54 -7.96 -4.17 -2.47
C THR A 54 -9.04 -5.24 -2.61
N LEU A 55 -8.69 -6.38 -3.21
CA LEU A 55 -9.59 -7.55 -3.29
C LEU A 55 -9.92 -8.16 -1.92
N GLU A 56 -9.11 -7.84 -0.89
CA GLU A 56 -9.27 -8.34 0.48
C GLU A 56 -10.02 -7.34 1.38
N GLY A 57 -10.35 -6.16 0.85
CA GLY A 57 -11.00 -5.08 1.59
C GLY A 57 -10.15 -3.80 1.63
N LYS A 58 -10.35 -2.97 2.67
CA LYS A 58 -9.59 -1.73 2.82
C LYS A 58 -8.19 -2.04 3.36
N HIS A 59 -7.17 -1.57 2.66
CA HIS A 59 -5.79 -1.61 3.14
C HIS A 59 -5.31 -0.20 3.43
N TYR A 60 -5.04 0.09 4.71
CA TYR A 60 -4.69 1.43 5.17
C TYR A 60 -3.24 1.79 4.83
N ILE A 61 -3.02 3.05 4.47
CA ILE A 61 -1.74 3.55 3.99
C ILE A 61 -1.01 4.28 5.11
N SER A 62 0.22 3.87 5.40
CA SER A 62 1.11 4.55 6.35
C SER A 62 2.08 5.50 5.65
N ARG A 63 2.67 6.43 6.41
CA ARG A 63 3.68 7.37 5.93
C ARG A 63 4.85 6.64 5.27
N GLY A 64 5.14 7.01 4.02
CA GLY A 64 6.26 6.48 3.25
C GLY A 64 5.98 5.16 2.55
N ASP A 65 4.77 4.58 2.70
CA ASP A 65 4.36 3.42 1.91
C ASP A 65 4.38 3.77 0.42
N TYR A 66 4.69 2.78 -0.40
CA TYR A 66 4.55 2.86 -1.86
C TYR A 66 3.19 2.32 -2.26
N ILE A 67 2.48 3.02 -3.12
CA ILE A 67 1.29 2.49 -3.78
C ILE A 67 1.73 1.81 -5.06
N ILE A 68 1.60 0.49 -5.09
CA ILE A 68 1.91 -0.35 -6.24
C ILE A 68 0.65 -0.52 -7.08
N THR A 69 0.79 -0.44 -8.40
CA THR A 69 -0.20 -0.89 -9.37
C THR A 69 0.31 -2.17 -10.00
N GLY A 70 -0.41 -3.27 -9.78
CA GLY A 70 -0.09 -4.58 -10.30
C GLY A 70 -0.53 -4.77 -11.75
N VAL A 71 -0.45 -6.02 -12.23
CA VAL A 71 -0.53 -6.34 -13.66
C VAL A 71 -1.95 -6.21 -14.23
N ASP A 72 -2.97 -6.36 -13.37
CA ASP A 72 -4.38 -6.25 -13.73
C ASP A 72 -4.97 -4.92 -13.23
N GLY A 73 -4.11 -3.95 -12.91
CA GLY A 73 -4.51 -2.63 -12.39
C GLY A 73 -4.89 -2.64 -10.91
N GLU A 74 -4.71 -3.76 -10.20
CA GLU A 74 -4.93 -3.84 -8.77
C GLU A 74 -3.96 -2.94 -8.02
N ARG A 75 -4.43 -2.28 -6.98
CA ARG A 75 -3.63 -1.33 -6.19
C ARG A 75 -3.48 -1.83 -4.77
N TYR A 76 -2.31 -1.63 -4.18
CA TYR A 76 -2.10 -1.90 -2.75
C TYR A 76 -0.91 -1.09 -2.21
N PRO A 77 -0.94 -0.71 -0.93
CA PRO A 77 0.21 -0.10 -0.28
C PRO A 77 1.27 -1.17 0.06
N CYS A 78 2.52 -0.75 0.03
CA CYS A 78 3.68 -1.57 0.37
C CYS A 78 4.64 -0.75 1.23
N ARG A 79 4.98 -1.27 2.42
CA ARG A 79 5.92 -0.58 3.32
C ARG A 79 7.24 -0.29 2.61
N ARG A 80 7.76 0.94 2.74
CA ARG A 80 9.02 1.38 2.13
C ARG A 80 10.17 0.39 2.29
N SER A 81 10.34 -0.11 3.51
CA SER A 81 11.44 -1.01 3.87
C SER A 81 11.34 -2.38 3.20
N ILE A 82 10.13 -2.80 2.80
CA ILE A 82 9.89 -4.00 2.01
C ILE A 82 10.07 -3.66 0.53
N PHE A 83 9.45 -2.58 0.05
CA PHE A 83 9.51 -2.16 -1.35
C PHE A 83 10.95 -2.05 -1.86
N LEU A 84 11.80 -1.32 -1.14
CA LEU A 84 13.21 -1.11 -1.51
C LEU A 84 14.07 -2.39 -1.47
N LYS A 85 13.62 -3.44 -0.79
CA LYS A 85 14.30 -4.75 -0.77
C LYS A 85 13.83 -5.69 -1.87
N THR A 86 12.62 -5.50 -2.39
CA THR A 86 11.99 -6.42 -3.34
C THR A 86 11.91 -5.88 -4.76
N TYR A 87 12.02 -4.56 -4.95
CA TYR A 87 11.95 -3.90 -6.24
C TYR A 87 13.20 -3.07 -6.51
N THR A 88 13.65 -3.13 -7.75
CA THR A 88 14.74 -2.31 -8.28
C THR A 88 14.17 -1.46 -9.40
N LEU A 89 14.54 -0.18 -9.45
CA LEU A 89 14.15 0.70 -10.53
C LEU A 89 14.61 0.12 -11.86
N LEU A 90 13.68 -0.14 -12.77
CA LEU A 90 13.99 -0.48 -14.16
C LEU A 90 14.58 0.79 -14.80
N SER A 91 15.79 0.69 -15.34
CA SER A 91 16.59 1.83 -15.84
C SER A 91 15.79 2.80 -16.71
N ARG A 92 16.07 4.10 -16.56
CA ARG A 92 15.59 5.16 -17.47
C ARG A 92 16.16 5.01 -18.88
#